data_AF-N4TIC2-F1
#
_entry.id   AF-N4TIC2-F1
#
_cell.length_a   1.000
_cell.length_b   1.000
_cell.length_c   1.000
_cell.angle_alpha   90.00
_cell.angle_beta   90.00
_cell.angle_gamma   90.00
#
_symmetry.space_group_name_H-M   'P 1'
#
loop_
_entity.id
_entity.type
_entity.pdbx_description
1 polymer ?
#
loop_
_entity_poly.entity_id
_entity_poly.type
_entity_poly.pdbx_seq_one_letter_code
_entity_poly.pdbx_strand_id
1 'polypeptide(L)'
;MGIPGDYENPRVTEAYERTIAACRKHGKWLGVGGLHARLDLVEKFCKMGARWVMAATDGPLLLGAATKRGTEMAALNASVVKSQQANGHSVEKKATNGVVTNGSTNGAVTNGNGITNGATNGVPVAA
;
A
#
# COMPACT_ATOMS: atom_id res chain seq x y z
N MET A 1 4.88 -22.26 -13.86
CA MET A 1 3.84 -22.19 -14.91
C MET A 1 4.09 -21.10 -15.96
N GLY A 2 4.95 -20.09 -15.68
CA GLY A 2 5.32 -19.05 -16.66
C GLY A 2 4.30 -17.92 -16.83
N ILE A 3 3.38 -17.76 -15.86
CA ILE A 3 2.23 -16.85 -15.92
C ILE A 3 2.16 -16.01 -14.63
N PRO A 4 3.13 -15.11 -14.38
CA PRO A 4 3.15 -14.31 -13.15
C PRO A 4 1.93 -13.36 -13.11
N GLY A 5 1.16 -13.41 -12.02
CA GLY A 5 0.01 -12.52 -11.78
C GLY A 5 -1.26 -12.83 -12.58
N ASP A 6 -1.21 -13.76 -13.53
CA ASP A 6 -2.37 -14.21 -14.32
C ASP A 6 -3.05 -15.40 -13.61
N TYR A 7 -3.92 -15.08 -12.64
CA TYR A 7 -4.60 -16.07 -11.80
C TYR A 7 -5.82 -16.69 -12.49
N GLU A 8 -6.34 -16.03 -13.51
CA GLU A 8 -7.53 -16.37 -14.28
C GLU A 8 -7.21 -17.32 -15.43
N ASN A 9 -5.92 -17.47 -15.75
CA ASN A 9 -5.45 -18.43 -16.72
C ASN A 9 -6.10 -19.82 -16.50
N PRO A 10 -6.69 -20.44 -17.53
CA PRO A 10 -7.32 -21.77 -17.41
C PRO A 10 -6.41 -22.82 -16.76
N ARG A 11 -5.10 -22.74 -17.02
CA ARG A 11 -4.09 -23.63 -16.46
C ARG A 11 -4.02 -23.58 -14.93
N VAL A 12 -4.34 -22.45 -14.31
CA VAL A 12 -4.45 -22.30 -12.85
C VAL A 12 -5.65 -23.08 -12.35
N THR A 13 -6.80 -22.95 -13.01
CA THR A 13 -8.02 -23.67 -12.66
C THR A 13 -7.82 -25.18 -12.80
N GLU A 14 -7.25 -25.65 -13.89
CA GLU A 14 -6.90 -27.06 -14.12
C GLU A 14 -5.92 -27.60 -13.06
N ALA A 15 -4.97 -26.78 -12.61
CA ALA A 15 -4.07 -27.16 -11.52
C ALA A 15 -4.81 -27.33 -10.19
N TYR A 16 -5.78 -26.46 -9.88
CA TYR A 16 -6.66 -26.62 -8.73
C TYR A 16 -7.49 -27.90 -8.84
N GLU A 17 -8.12 -28.17 -9.98
CA GLU A 17 -8.94 -29.36 -10.19
C GLU A 17 -8.15 -30.66 -9.95
N ARG A 18 -6.97 -30.78 -10.55
CA ARG A 18 -6.10 -31.95 -10.36
C ARG A 18 -5.69 -32.12 -8.91
N THR A 19 -5.34 -31.03 -8.23
CA THR A 19 -4.93 -31.06 -6.82
C THR A 19 -6.10 -31.43 -5.91
N ILE A 20 -7.29 -30.87 -6.15
CA ILE A 20 -8.52 -31.18 -5.40
C ILE A 20 -8.85 -32.67 -5.54
N ALA A 21 -8.80 -33.21 -6.77
CA ALA A 21 -9.06 -34.62 -7.01
C ALA A 21 -8.08 -35.53 -6.25
N ALA A 22 -6.78 -35.18 -6.24
CA ALA A 22 -5.77 -35.91 -5.50
C ALA A 22 -5.99 -35.82 -3.97
N CYS A 23 -6.22 -34.62 -3.43
CA CYS A 23 -6.54 -34.40 -2.03
C CYS A 23 -7.75 -35.23 -1.60
N ARG A 24 -8.84 -35.20 -2.38
CA ARG A 24 -10.05 -35.98 -2.12
C ARG A 24 -9.79 -37.49 -2.13
N LYS A 25 -9.03 -38.00 -3.10
CA LYS A 25 -8.65 -39.44 -3.17
C LYS A 25 -7.90 -39.91 -1.92
N HIS A 26 -7.10 -39.04 -1.31
CA HIS A 26 -6.27 -39.36 -0.16
C HIS A 26 -6.83 -38.87 1.18
N GLY A 27 -8.08 -38.36 1.22
CA GLY A 27 -8.69 -37.84 2.45
C GLY A 27 -7.97 -36.61 3.03
N LYS A 28 -7.24 -35.87 2.21
CA LYS A 28 -6.53 -34.64 2.60
C LYS A 28 -7.34 -33.41 2.20
N TRP A 29 -7.12 -32.31 2.92
CA TRP A 29 -7.69 -31.01 2.56
C TRP A 29 -6.73 -30.21 1.69
N LEU A 30 -7.29 -29.49 0.73
CA LEU A 30 -6.54 -28.51 -0.04
C LEU A 30 -6.59 -27.14 0.64
N GLY A 31 -5.41 -26.53 0.78
CA GLY A 31 -5.23 -25.15 1.18
C GLY A 31 -4.99 -24.21 0.00
N VAL A 32 -5.53 -23.00 0.09
CA VAL A 32 -5.36 -21.90 -0.87
C VAL A 32 -4.62 -20.75 -0.20
N GLY A 33 -3.53 -20.27 -0.81
CA GLY A 33 -2.77 -19.12 -0.33
C GLY A 33 -2.49 -18.12 -1.46
N GLY A 34 -2.21 -16.86 -1.09
CA GLY A 34 -1.78 -15.83 -2.03
C GLY A 34 -2.90 -15.15 -2.84
N LEU A 35 -4.17 -15.45 -2.57
CA LEU A 35 -5.33 -14.86 -3.25
C LEU A 35 -6.11 -13.84 -2.38
N HIS A 36 -5.47 -13.29 -1.35
CA HIS A 36 -6.11 -12.42 -0.35
C HIS A 36 -6.72 -11.14 -0.94
N ALA A 37 -6.19 -10.64 -2.07
CA ALA A 37 -6.74 -9.50 -2.79
C ALA A 37 -7.86 -9.88 -3.80
N ARG A 38 -8.13 -11.18 -4.00
CA ARG A 38 -9.02 -11.74 -5.02
C ARG A 38 -10.02 -12.70 -4.41
N LEU A 39 -10.94 -12.13 -3.64
CA LEU A 39 -11.98 -12.88 -2.92
C LEU A 39 -12.92 -13.65 -3.87
N ASP A 40 -13.11 -13.15 -5.09
CA ASP A 40 -13.81 -13.82 -6.18
C ASP A 40 -13.17 -15.18 -6.53
N LEU A 41 -11.84 -15.23 -6.60
CA LEU A 41 -11.11 -16.46 -6.88
C LEU A 41 -11.08 -17.40 -5.67
N VAL A 42 -10.96 -16.84 -4.46
CA VAL A 42 -11.09 -17.63 -3.22
C VAL A 42 -12.45 -18.34 -3.18
N GLU A 43 -13.53 -17.62 -3.44
CA GLU A 43 -14.88 -18.20 -3.46
C GLU A 43 -14.99 -19.32 -4.52
N LYS A 44 -14.51 -19.06 -5.74
CA LYS A 44 -14.47 -20.06 -6.81
C LYS A 44 -13.77 -21.36 -6.36
N PHE A 45 -12.57 -21.26 -5.80
CA PHE A 45 -11.81 -22.45 -5.40
C PHE A 45 -12.39 -23.16 -4.16
N CYS A 46 -13.02 -22.42 -3.25
CA CYS A 46 -13.78 -23.01 -2.14
C CYS A 46 -14.97 -23.83 -2.65
N LYS A 47 -15.73 -23.31 -3.62
CA LYS A 47 -16.82 -24.04 -4.28
C LYS A 47 -16.32 -25.30 -5.00
N MET A 48 -15.13 -25.25 -5.60
CA MET A 48 -14.52 -26.41 -6.26
C MET A 48 -14.06 -27.50 -5.28
N GLY A 49 -13.71 -27.16 -4.04
CA GLY A 49 -13.31 -28.15 -3.03
C GLY A 49 -12.18 -27.75 -2.08
N ALA A 50 -11.63 -26.54 -2.18
CA ALA A 50 -10.70 -26.04 -1.17
C ALA A 50 -11.37 -25.94 0.21
N ARG A 51 -10.62 -26.21 1.28
CA ARG A 51 -11.14 -26.24 2.67
C ARG A 51 -10.31 -25.45 3.66
N TRP A 52 -9.16 -24.93 3.25
CA TRP A 52 -8.36 -24.00 4.02
C TRP A 52 -7.97 -22.81 3.14
N VAL A 53 -8.03 -21.60 3.67
CA VAL A 53 -7.69 -20.36 2.95
C VAL A 53 -6.83 -19.48 3.84
N MET A 54 -5.68 -19.03 3.33
CA MET A 54 -4.85 -18.03 3.97
C MET A 54 -5.46 -16.64 3.76
N ALA A 55 -5.91 -16.00 4.83
CA ALA A 55 -6.56 -14.69 4.77
C ALA A 55 -5.61 -13.55 4.35
N ALA A 56 -4.37 -13.54 4.85
CA ALA A 56 -3.31 -12.60 4.49
C ALA A 56 -1.99 -13.05 5.13
N THR A 57 -0.89 -12.38 4.77
CA THR A 57 0.34 -12.36 5.58
C THR A 57 0.35 -11.14 6.50
N ASP A 58 1.12 -11.20 7.57
CA ASP A 58 1.31 -10.14 8.56
C ASP A 58 1.82 -8.83 7.95
N GLY A 59 2.76 -8.90 7.00
CA GLY A 59 3.34 -7.72 6.33
C GLY A 59 2.29 -6.81 5.67
N PRO A 60 1.49 -7.29 4.71
CA PRO A 60 0.41 -6.51 4.09
C PRO A 60 -0.64 -6.02 5.09
N LEU A 61 -0.96 -6.79 6.14
CA LEU A 61 -1.89 -6.34 7.18
C LEU A 61 -1.33 -5.14 7.95
N LEU A 62 -0.08 -5.25 8.41
CA LEU A 62 0.59 -4.19 9.16
C LEU A 62 0.75 -2.94 8.30
N LEU A 63 1.27 -3.09 7.08
CA LEU A 63 1.48 -1.97 6.16
C LEU A 63 0.16 -1.32 5.74
N GLY A 64 -0.87 -2.12 5.47
CA GLY A 64 -2.21 -1.62 5.14
C GLY A 64 -2.81 -0.78 6.26
N ALA A 65 -2.74 -1.28 7.50
CA ALA A 65 -3.21 -0.54 8.68
C ALA A 65 -2.39 0.73 8.94
N ALA A 66 -1.06 0.64 8.88
CA ALA A 66 -0.17 1.78 9.08
C ALA A 66 -0.39 2.88 8.03
N THR A 67 -0.53 2.50 6.76
CA THR A 67 -0.78 3.43 5.65
C THR A 67 -2.13 4.12 5.81
N LYS A 68 -3.17 3.37 6.17
CA LYS A 68 -4.50 3.93 6.46
C LYS A 68 -4.41 4.98 7.57
N ARG A 69 -3.75 4.64 8.68
CA ARG A 69 -3.61 5.56 9.82
C ARG A 69 -2.80 6.82 9.47
N GLY A 70 -1.73 6.67 8.70
CA GLY A 70 -0.94 7.79 8.21
C GLY A 70 -1.78 8.75 7.36
N THR A 71 -2.63 8.20 6.47
CA THR A 71 -3.54 8.99 5.62
C THR A 71 -4.56 9.77 6.45
N GLU A 72 -5.16 9.14 7.46
CA GLU A 72 -6.11 9.80 8.37
C GLU A 72 -5.46 10.96 9.13
N MET A 73 -4.24 10.77 9.66
CA MET A 73 -3.55 11.83 10.40
C MET A 73 -3.11 12.98 9.50
N ALA A 74 -2.71 12.70 8.26
CA ALA A 74 -2.39 13.74 7.28
C ALA A 74 -3.62 14.59 6.94
N ALA A 75 -4.78 13.96 6.75
CA ALA A 75 -6.04 14.66 6.52
C ALA A 75 -6.47 15.52 7.72
N LEU A 76 -6.30 15.00 8.94
CA LEU A 76 -6.56 15.74 10.18
C LEU A 76 -5.64 16.97 10.30
N ASN A 77 -4.34 16.81 10.03
CA ASN A 77 -3.39 17.92 10.10
C ASN A 77 -3.78 19.03 9.11
N ALA A 78 -4.19 18.68 7.89
CA ALA A 78 -4.65 19.65 6.90
C ALA A 78 -5.89 20.44 7.37
N SER A 79 -6.84 19.77 8.02
CA SER A 79 -8.05 20.43 8.53
C SER A 79 -7.76 21.37 9.71
N VAL A 80 -6.84 20.98 10.61
CA VAL A 80 -6.39 21.81 11.73
C VAL A 80 -5.66 23.06 11.24
N VAL A 81 -4.75 22.94 10.27
CA VAL A 81 -4.07 24.11 9.69
C VAL A 81 -5.08 25.07 9.07
N LYS A 82 -6.08 24.56 8.35
CA LYS A 82 -7.14 25.36 7.75
C LYS A 82 -7.98 26.10 8.80
N SER A 83 -8.33 25.44 9.91
CA SER A 83 -9.12 26.06 10.98
C SER A 83 -8.32 27.11 11.77
N GLN A 84 -7.02 26.88 11.97
CA GLN A 84 -6.14 27.86 12.62
C GLN A 84 -5.92 29.12 11.78
N GLN A 85 -5.80 28.97 10.46
CA GLN A 85 -5.71 30.11 9.54
C GLN A 85 -7.01 30.93 9.50
N ALA A 86 -8.16 30.28 9.63
CA ALA A 86 -9.47 30.95 9.69
C ALA A 86 -9.73 31.68 11.02
N ASN A 87 -9.17 31.19 12.14
CA ASN A 87 -9.41 31.71 13.48
C ASN A 87 -8.39 32.77 13.96
N GLY A 88 -7.52 33.27 13.08
CA GLY A 88 -6.75 34.49 13.33
C GLY A 88 -5.91 34.49 14.63
N HIS A 89 -4.96 33.56 14.77
CA HIS A 89 -3.80 33.83 15.62
C HIS A 89 -2.74 34.52 14.78
N SER A 90 -2.84 35.84 14.67
CA SER A 90 -1.80 36.66 14.03
C SER A 90 -0.53 36.59 14.87
N VAL A 91 0.38 35.70 14.51
CA VAL A 91 1.79 35.89 14.84
C VAL A 91 2.23 37.09 14.01
N GLU A 92 2.38 38.25 14.63
CA GLU A 92 2.96 39.44 14.01
C GLU A 92 4.28 39.05 13.34
N LYS A 93 4.33 39.11 12.01
CA LYS A 93 5.60 39.22 11.30
C LYS A 93 6.17 40.59 11.63
N LYS A 94 7.11 40.65 12.58
CA LYS A 94 7.98 41.82 12.74
C LYS A 94 8.69 42.05 11.42
N ALA A 95 8.26 43.05 10.67
CA ALA A 95 8.89 43.45 9.43
C ALA A 95 10.31 43.96 9.74
N THR A 96 11.32 43.21 9.33
CA THR A 96 12.67 43.75 9.18
C THR A 96 12.84 44.10 7.71
N ASN A 97 13.18 45.36 7.43
CA ASN A 97 13.34 45.90 6.09
C ASN A 97 14.41 45.12 5.30
N GLY A 98 13.98 44.31 4.35
CA GLY A 98 14.84 43.62 3.39
C GLY A 98 13.99 43.15 2.21
N VAL A 99 14.36 43.56 1.00
CA VAL A 99 13.68 43.29 -0.27
C VAL A 99 13.36 41.80 -0.41
N VAL A 100 12.08 41.45 -0.67
CA VAL A 100 11.73 40.09 -1.09
C VAL A 100 10.82 40.16 -2.33
N THR A 101 11.39 39.75 -3.45
CA THR A 101 10.76 39.53 -4.74
C THR A 101 9.75 38.38 -4.68
N ASN A 102 8.59 38.59 -5.28
CA ASN A 102 7.48 37.65 -5.37
C ASN A 102 7.90 36.40 -6.18
N GLY A 103 7.81 35.20 -5.60
CA GLY A 103 8.19 33.95 -6.26
C GLY A 103 7.41 32.76 -5.72
N SER A 104 6.41 32.32 -6.48
CA SER A 104 5.69 31.07 -6.26
C SER A 104 6.58 29.89 -6.66
N THR A 105 6.84 28.94 -5.76
CA THR A 105 7.12 27.54 -6.12
C THR A 105 6.91 26.59 -4.96
N ASN A 106 6.20 25.50 -5.25
CA ASN A 106 5.99 24.34 -4.40
C ASN A 106 7.30 23.71 -3.90
N GLY A 107 7.31 23.30 -2.63
CA GLY A 107 7.93 22.05 -2.19
C GLY A 107 9.45 22.01 -2.05
N ALA A 108 9.97 22.52 -0.92
CA ALA A 108 11.07 21.90 -0.18
C ALA A 108 11.17 22.57 1.20
N VAL A 109 10.77 21.85 2.26
CA VAL A 109 11.04 22.30 3.63
C VAL A 109 12.40 21.74 4.02
N THR A 110 13.44 22.55 3.92
CA THR A 110 14.73 22.27 4.56
C THR A 110 14.67 22.75 6.00
N ASN A 111 14.65 21.83 6.98
CA ASN A 111 14.85 22.20 8.38
C ASN A 111 16.36 22.31 8.66
N GLY A 112 16.75 23.32 9.44
CA GLY A 112 18.10 23.87 9.57
C GLY A 112 19.19 23.00 10.23
N ASN A 113 19.03 21.69 10.29
CA ASN A 113 20.11 20.76 10.59
C ASN A 113 20.33 19.87 9.37
N GLY A 114 21.36 20.17 8.58
CA GLY A 114 21.71 19.51 7.32
C GLY A 114 22.02 18.02 7.43
N ILE A 115 21.01 17.19 7.72
CA ILE A 115 21.05 15.74 7.59
C ILE A 115 19.98 15.35 6.57
N THR A 116 20.41 15.19 5.33
CA THR A 116 19.64 14.52 4.28
C THR A 116 19.77 13.01 4.49
N ASN A 117 18.71 12.32 4.96
CA ASN A 117 18.66 10.86 4.80
C ASN A 117 18.03 10.55 3.44
N GLY A 118 18.88 10.57 2.41
CA GLY A 118 18.55 10.05 1.09
C GLY A 118 18.96 8.59 0.99
N ALA A 119 18.00 7.70 0.78
CA ALA A 119 18.24 6.39 0.21
C ALA A 119 17.26 6.19 -0.95
N THR A 120 17.60 6.81 -2.08
CA THR A 120 17.01 6.50 -3.38
C THR A 120 17.50 5.11 -3.81
N ASN A 121 16.61 4.12 -3.77
CA ASN A 121 16.87 2.85 -4.44
C ASN A 121 16.74 3.04 -5.96
N GLY A 122 17.79 2.68 -6.70
CA GLY A 122 17.69 2.33 -8.12
C GLY A 122 18.54 3.18 -9.06
N VAL A 123 19.78 2.75 -9.27
CA VAL A 123 20.61 3.14 -10.42
C VAL A 123 20.02 2.52 -11.69
N PRO A 124 19.75 3.27 -12.78
CA PRO A 124 19.56 2.66 -14.09
C PRO A 124 20.93 2.44 -14.75
N VAL A 125 21.18 1.20 -15.16
CA VAL A 125 22.26 0.80 -16.07
C VAL A 125 21.92 1.27 -17.48
N ALA A 126 22.83 2.03 -18.13
CA ALA A 126 23.22 1.90 -19.54
C ALA A 126 24.12 3.07 -20.01
N ALA A 127 25.36 2.74 -20.41
CA ALA A 127 26.01 3.11 -21.67
C ALA A 127 27.32 2.32 -21.78
#